data_AF-A0A5K3F5E2-F1
#
_entry.id   AF-A0A5K3F5E2-F1
#
_cell.length_a   1.000
_cell.length_b   1.000
_cell.length_c   1.000
_cell.angle_alpha   90.00
_cell.angle_beta   90.00
_cell.angle_gamma   90.00
#
_symmetry.space_group_name_H-M   'P 1'
#
loop_
_entity.id
_entity.type
_entity.pdbx_description
1 polymer ?
#
loop_
_entity_poly.entity_id
_entity_poly.type
_entity_poly.pdbx_seq_one_letter_code
_entity_poly.pdbx_strand_id
1 'polypeptide(L)'
;MNFFQEFMLCNQEHHDPRKCLNEGKEVTACGLKFLKLLKKNCEDVFTPYYQCIWRYGGAHFSIQSCRKLQYALDSCIKEKMGIERPELGHFNRVRLVDTKRPRPVPNPAPMPERIADMPDFDAMPDPENLEKRRHMNEVMV
;
A
#
# COMPACT_ATOMS: atom_id res chain seq x y z
N MET A 1 11.27 7.45 13.99
CA MET A 1 10.15 8.21 13.40
C MET A 1 9.46 7.35 12.32
N ASN A 2 9.03 6.12 12.68
CA ASN A 2 8.59 5.09 11.71
C ASN A 2 7.17 4.56 11.99
N PHE A 3 6.45 5.11 12.98
CA PHE A 3 5.15 4.59 13.44
C PHE A 3 4.12 4.47 12.32
N PHE A 4 4.06 5.47 11.41
CA PHE A 4 3.12 5.43 10.29
C PHE A 4 3.43 4.28 9.32
N GLN A 5 4.71 4.07 9.02
CA GLN A 5 5.12 3.04 8.06
C GLN A 5 4.87 1.64 8.65
N GLU A 6 5.11 1.46 9.95
CA GLU A 6 4.81 0.22 10.67
C GLU A 6 3.30 -0.08 10.69
N PHE A 7 2.47 0.92 10.98
CA PHE A 7 1.02 0.78 10.91
C PHE A 7 0.54 0.39 9.50
N MET A 8 1.04 1.07 8.47
CA MET A 8 0.65 0.77 7.07
C MET A 8 1.10 -0.64 6.66
N LEU A 9 2.31 -1.06 7.05
CA LEU A 9 2.78 -2.43 6.82
C LEU A 9 1.90 -3.45 7.55
N CYS A 10 1.50 -3.18 8.79
CA CYS A 10 0.62 -4.06 9.56
C CYS A 10 -0.74 -4.23 8.89
N ASN A 11 -1.35 -3.12 8.48
CA ASN A 11 -2.65 -3.14 7.84
C ASN A 11 -2.60 -3.88 6.49
N GLN A 12 -1.51 -3.70 5.74
CA GLN A 12 -1.33 -4.37 4.45
C GLN A 12 -1.05 -5.87 4.58
N GLU A 13 -0.32 -6.31 5.61
CA GLU A 13 -0.01 -7.73 5.80
C GLU A 13 -1.18 -8.53 6.40
N HIS A 14 -1.89 -7.95 7.37
CA HIS A 14 -2.96 -8.67 8.08
C HIS A 14 -4.32 -8.55 7.41
N HIS A 15 -4.57 -7.48 6.65
CA HIS A 15 -5.89 -7.10 6.12
C HIS A 15 -7.01 -7.02 7.18
N ASP A 16 -6.64 -6.96 8.46
CA ASP A 16 -7.52 -6.93 9.62
C ASP A 16 -7.19 -5.72 10.50
N PRO A 17 -8.06 -4.70 10.60
CA PRO A 17 -7.76 -3.48 11.37
C PRO A 17 -7.64 -3.73 12.88
N ARG A 18 -8.25 -4.81 13.39
CA ARG A 18 -8.25 -5.16 14.82
C ARG A 18 -6.87 -5.56 15.33
N LYS A 19 -6.03 -6.14 14.47
CA LYS A 19 -4.69 -6.63 14.83
C LYS A 19 -3.67 -5.48 14.96
N CYS A 20 -3.94 -4.35 14.31
CA CYS A 20 -3.02 -3.21 14.20
C CYS A 20 -3.43 -2.00 15.08
N LEU A 21 -4.23 -2.22 16.13
CA LEU A 21 -4.76 -1.15 16.97
C LEU A 21 -3.68 -0.47 17.83
N ASN A 22 -2.62 -1.20 18.21
CA ASN A 22 -1.57 -0.64 19.06
C ASN A 22 -0.70 0.34 18.26
N GLU A 23 -0.29 -0.06 17.07
CA GLU A 23 0.43 0.75 16.10
C GLU A 23 -0.40 1.99 15.71
N GLY A 24 -1.72 1.81 15.52
CA GLY A 24 -2.64 2.93 15.26
C GLY A 24 -2.70 3.94 16.40
N LYS A 25 -2.69 3.49 17.67
CA LYS A 25 -2.61 4.38 18.83
C LYS A 25 -1.31 5.18 18.84
N GLU A 26 -0.19 4.55 18.50
CA GLU A 26 1.11 5.23 18.42
C GLU A 26 1.15 6.29 17.32
N VAL A 27 0.60 6.00 16.13
CA VAL A 27 0.45 6.97 15.04
C VAL A 27 -0.39 8.16 15.49
N THR A 28 -1.51 7.90 16.15
CA THR A 28 -2.42 8.94 16.64
C THR A 28 -1.76 9.81 17.71
N ALA A 29 -1.05 9.18 18.65
CA ALA A 29 -0.28 9.88 19.67
C ALA A 29 0.83 10.74 19.07
N CYS A 30 1.52 10.25 18.04
CA CYS A 30 2.54 11.01 17.30
C CYS A 30 1.93 12.23 16.60
N GLY A 31 0.81 12.07 15.88
CA GLY A 31 0.11 13.17 15.21
C GLY A 31 -0.38 14.23 16.18
N LEU A 32 -0.98 13.83 17.32
CA LEU A 32 -1.42 14.77 18.36
C LEU A 32 -0.25 15.51 19.00
N LYS A 33 0.89 14.84 19.23
CA LYS A 33 2.10 15.49 19.75
C LYS A 33 2.62 16.55 18.78
N PHE A 34 2.64 16.25 17.47
CA PHE A 34 3.03 17.20 16.44
C PHE A 34 2.11 18.43 16.40
N LEU A 35 0.79 18.24 16.37
CA LEU A 35 -0.17 19.36 16.34
C LEU A 35 -0.09 20.23 17.61
N LYS A 36 0.13 19.62 18.78
CA LYS A 36 0.36 20.37 20.03
C LYS A 36 1.64 21.19 19.97
N LEU A 37 2.72 20.65 19.40
CA LEU A 37 3.97 21.38 19.20
C LEU A 37 3.79 22.53 18.20
N LEU A 38 3.00 22.31 17.14
CA LEU A 38 2.71 23.30 16.10
C LEU A 38 1.96 24.48 16.68
N LYS A 39 0.91 24.19 17.45
CA LYS A 39 0.15 25.21 18.15
C LYS A 39 1.03 26.02 19.12
N LYS A 40 1.91 25.37 19.88
CA LYS A 40 2.78 26.08 20.84
C LYS A 40 3.79 27.02 20.19
N ASN A 41 4.30 26.69 19.00
CA ASN A 41 5.46 27.37 18.42
C ASN A 41 5.13 28.26 17.21
N CYS A 42 4.16 27.88 16.38
CA CYS A 42 3.91 28.50 15.07
C CYS A 42 2.41 28.75 14.80
N GLU A 43 1.57 28.88 15.83
CA GLU A 43 0.12 29.13 15.68
C GLU A 43 -0.18 30.43 14.94
N ASP A 44 0.62 31.46 15.17
CA ASP A 44 0.55 32.78 14.55
C ASP A 44 0.73 32.73 13.03
N VAL A 45 1.64 31.88 12.53
CA VAL A 45 1.89 31.71 11.10
C VAL A 45 0.98 30.64 10.47
N PHE A 46 0.61 29.62 11.24
CA PHE A 46 -0.25 28.54 10.78
C PHE A 46 -1.70 29.01 10.55
N THR A 47 -2.22 29.87 11.43
CA THR A 47 -3.59 30.38 11.35
C THR A 47 -3.93 31.07 10.01
N PRO A 48 -3.18 32.09 9.55
CA PRO A 48 -3.44 32.72 8.27
C PRO A 48 -3.23 31.77 7.09
N TYR A 49 -2.30 30.81 7.19
CA TYR A 49 -2.05 29.83 6.14
C TYR A 49 -3.27 28.92 5.90
N TYR A 50 -3.82 28.30 6.95
CA TYR A 50 -5.00 27.45 6.78
C TYR A 50 -6.23 28.25 6.34
N GLN A 51 -6.39 29.49 6.85
CA GLN A 51 -7.48 30.38 6.45
C GLN A 51 -7.40 30.75 4.97
N CYS A 52 -6.19 30.95 4.45
CA CYS A 52 -5.98 31.16 3.02
C CYS A 52 -6.41 29.94 2.20
N ILE A 53 -6.01 28.73 2.59
CA ILE A 53 -6.41 27.50 1.88
C ILE A 53 -7.92 27.33 1.91
N TRP A 54 -8.54 27.59 3.07
CA TRP A 54 -9.99 27.51 3.22
C TRP A 54 -10.73 28.49 2.31
N ARG A 55 -10.26 29.74 2.22
CA ARG A 55 -10.93 30.81 1.48
C ARG A 55 -10.65 30.80 -0.03
N TYR A 56 -9.43 30.45 -0.43
CA TYR A 56 -8.94 30.59 -1.80
C TYR A 56 -8.56 29.26 -2.47
N GLY A 57 -8.62 28.14 -1.76
CA GLY A 57 -8.28 26.82 -2.29
C GLY A 57 -9.38 26.16 -3.15
N GLY A 58 -10.59 26.72 -3.17
CA GLY A 58 -11.73 26.17 -3.89
C GLY A 58 -12.13 24.77 -3.40
N ALA A 59 -12.88 24.02 -4.23
CA ALA A 59 -13.36 22.68 -3.89
C ALA A 59 -12.23 21.65 -3.65
N HIS A 60 -11.03 21.91 -4.16
CA HIS A 60 -9.89 21.00 -4.08
C HIS A 60 -8.86 21.39 -3.02
N PHE A 61 -9.11 22.44 -2.23
CA PHE A 61 -8.15 22.97 -1.26
C PHE A 61 -6.74 23.21 -1.85
N SER A 62 -6.69 23.80 -3.04
CA SER A 62 -5.44 24.07 -3.75
C SER A 62 -4.52 25.02 -2.97
N ILE A 63 -3.24 24.67 -2.90
CA ILE A 63 -2.21 25.45 -2.20
C ILE A 63 -1.55 26.54 -3.07
N GLN A 64 -1.87 26.62 -4.36
CA GLN A 64 -1.17 27.52 -5.30
C GLN A 64 -1.28 28.99 -4.92
N SER A 65 -2.47 29.44 -4.51
CA SER A 65 -2.73 30.82 -4.09
C SER A 65 -2.08 31.20 -2.75
N CYS A 66 -1.70 30.21 -1.93
CA CYS A 66 -1.27 30.40 -0.55
C CYS A 66 0.24 30.12 -0.33
N ARG A 67 1.03 29.99 -1.40
CA ARG A 67 2.48 29.68 -1.32
C ARG A 67 3.29 30.70 -0.51
N LYS A 68 2.94 31.99 -0.56
CA LYS A 68 3.62 33.03 0.22
C LYS A 68 3.54 32.76 1.73
N LEU A 69 2.35 32.37 2.21
CA LEU A 69 2.12 32.01 3.61
C LEU A 69 2.75 30.65 3.96
N GLN A 70 2.79 29.72 3.00
CA GLN A 70 3.46 28.44 3.18
C GLN A 70 4.94 28.61 3.49
N TYR A 71 5.67 29.47 2.77
CA TYR A 71 7.10 29.67 3.03
C TYR A 71 7.37 30.17 4.44
N ALA A 72 6.57 31.12 4.93
CA ALA A 72 6.70 31.60 6.31
C ALA A 72 6.45 30.48 7.34
N LEU A 73 5.45 29.63 7.09
CA LEU A 73 5.17 28.49 7.96
C LEU A 73 6.31 27.47 7.95
N ASP A 74 6.80 27.09 6.77
CA ASP A 74 7.90 26.15 6.60
C ASP A 74 9.18 26.67 7.30
N SER A 75 9.47 27.97 7.21
CA SER A 75 10.57 28.62 7.96
C SER A 75 10.39 28.51 9.47
N CYS A 76 9.19 28.82 10.01
CA CYS A 76 8.93 28.72 11.45
C CYS A 76 9.11 27.29 11.97
N ILE A 77 8.62 26.29 11.23
CA ILE A 77 8.74 24.88 11.59
C ILE A 77 10.21 24.45 11.55
N LYS A 78 10.97 24.89 10.54
CA LYS A 78 12.40 24.59 10.43
C LYS A 78 13.20 25.17 11.61
N GLU A 79 12.96 26.43 11.97
CA GLU A 79 13.70 27.13 13.03
C GLU A 79 13.32 26.65 14.44
N LYS A 80 12.02 26.50 14.74
CA LYS A 80 11.55 26.19 16.10
C LYS A 80 11.42 24.70 16.40
N MET A 81 11.22 23.87 15.38
CA MET A 81 11.07 22.41 15.55
C MET A 81 12.19 21.58 14.94
N GLY A 82 13.04 22.17 14.09
CA GLY A 82 14.07 21.42 13.37
C GLY A 82 13.51 20.43 12.34
N ILE A 83 12.27 20.62 11.89
CA ILE A 83 11.63 19.75 10.89
C ILE A 83 11.64 20.48 9.55
N GLU A 84 12.33 19.89 8.58
CA GLU A 84 12.37 20.43 7.22
C GLU A 84 11.29 19.78 6.34
N ARG A 85 10.70 20.58 5.45
CA ARG A 85 9.76 20.07 4.46
C ARG A 85 10.50 19.15 3.49
N PRO A 86 10.05 17.90 3.32
CA PRO A 86 10.74 16.96 2.45
C PRO A 86 10.63 17.35 0.98
N GLU A 87 11.60 16.87 0.20
CA GLU A 87 11.66 17.04 -1.24
C GLU A 87 10.46 16.41 -1.98
N LEU A 88 10.25 16.87 -3.22
CA LEU A 88 9.21 16.31 -4.08
C LEU A 88 9.50 14.81 -4.33
N GLY A 89 8.47 13.97 -4.14
CA GLY A 89 8.59 12.52 -4.33
C GLY A 89 9.09 11.76 -3.10
N HIS A 90 9.50 12.42 -2.01
CA HIS A 90 9.94 11.76 -0.77
C HIS A 90 8.92 10.75 -0.21
N PHE A 91 7.63 11.07 -0.30
CA PHE A 91 6.54 10.21 0.15
C PHE A 91 6.16 9.10 -0.83
N ASN A 92 6.61 9.19 -2.08
CA ASN A 92 6.34 8.18 -3.12
C ASN A 92 7.39 7.05 -3.12
N ARG A 93 8.46 7.19 -2.33
CA ARG A 93 9.51 6.18 -2.23
C ARG A 93 9.03 5.01 -1.36
N VAL A 94 9.22 3.79 -1.85
CA VAL A 94 9.03 2.57 -1.05
C VAL A 94 10.09 2.56 0.05
N ARG A 95 9.65 2.29 1.29
CA ARG A 95 10.53 2.22 2.46
C ARG A 95 10.49 0.81 3.03
N LEU A 96 11.66 0.31 3.38
CA LEU A 96 11.80 -0.93 4.13
C LEU A 96 11.56 -0.60 5.60
N VAL A 97 10.66 -1.35 6.23
CA VAL A 97 10.26 -1.14 7.62
C VAL A 97 10.65 -2.38 8.41
N ASP A 98 11.62 -2.23 9.30
CA ASP A 98 12.02 -3.29 10.22
C ASP A 98 10.97 -3.39 11.33
N THR A 99 10.28 -4.52 11.41
CA THR A 99 9.26 -4.78 12.43
C THR A 99 9.64 -5.99 13.29
N LYS A 100 9.24 -5.96 14.56
CA LYS A 100 9.50 -7.05 15.51
C LYS A 100 8.48 -8.19 15.41
N ARG A 101 7.33 -7.93 14.78
CA ARG A 101 6.21 -8.87 14.67
C ARG A 101 6.47 -9.93 13.58
N PRO A 102 5.99 -11.17 13.77
CA PRO A 102 6.13 -12.20 12.74
C PRO A 102 5.22 -11.89 11.54
N ARG A 103 5.66 -12.29 10.34
CA ARG A 103 4.86 -12.18 9.13
C ARG A 103 3.61 -13.07 9.24
N PRO A 104 2.41 -12.60 8.81
CA PRO A 104 1.21 -13.44 8.78
C PRO A 104 1.39 -14.61 7.81
N VAL A 105 1.02 -15.81 8.25
CA VAL A 105 0.99 -17.00 7.39
C VAL A 105 -0.41 -17.07 6.77
N PRO A 106 -0.55 -17.09 5.43
CA PRO A 106 -1.86 -17.25 4.80
C PRO A 106 -2.40 -18.65 5.11
N ASN A 107 -3.72 -18.75 5.33
CA ASN A 107 -4.36 -20.06 5.44
C ASN A 107 -4.18 -20.81 4.10
N PRO A 108 -3.89 -22.13 4.14
CA PRO A 108 -3.80 -22.92 2.92
C PRO A 108 -5.11 -22.81 2.15
N ALA A 109 -5.02 -22.48 0.86
CA ALA A 109 -6.19 -22.51 0.00
C ALA A 109 -6.72 -23.96 -0.05
N PRO A 110 -8.05 -24.17 -0.03
CA PRO A 110 -8.61 -25.48 -0.30
C PRO A 110 -8.23 -25.84 -1.74
N MET A 111 -7.26 -26.73 -1.90
CA MET A 111 -6.97 -27.28 -3.22
C MET A 111 -8.16 -28.16 -3.62
N PRO A 112 -8.67 -28.04 -4.86
CA PRO A 112 -9.63 -29.00 -5.37
C PRO A 112 -9.00 -30.39 -5.35
N GLU A 113 -9.82 -31.43 -5.19
CA GLU A 113 -9.35 -32.79 -5.31
C GLU A 113 -8.62 -32.97 -6.65
N ARG A 114 -7.45 -33.63 -6.61
CA ARG A 114 -6.67 -33.91 -7.81
C ARG A 114 -7.51 -34.79 -8.72
N ILE A 115 -7.83 -34.30 -9.92
CA ILE A 115 -8.46 -35.11 -10.97
C ILE A 115 -7.53 -36.30 -11.25
N ALA A 116 -8.10 -37.46 -11.54
CA ALA A 116 -7.31 -38.63 -11.93
C ALA A 116 -6.35 -38.29 -13.08
N ASP A 117 -5.17 -38.89 -13.05
CA ASP A 117 -4.24 -38.78 -14.17
C ASP A 117 -4.89 -39.30 -15.44
N MET A 118 -4.49 -38.70 -16.56
CA MET A 118 -4.92 -39.16 -17.88
C MET A 118 -4.53 -40.63 -18.04
N PRO A 119 -5.41 -41.48 -18.61
CA PRO A 119 -5.05 -42.86 -18.86
C PRO A 119 -3.82 -42.95 -19.75
N ASP A 120 -3.03 -44.01 -19.57
CA ASP A 120 -1.93 -44.35 -20.47
C ASP A 120 -2.49 -44.78 -21.83
N PHE A 121 -2.47 -43.87 -22.79
CA PHE A 121 -3.00 -44.13 -24.14
C PHE A 121 -2.17 -45.14 -24.91
N ASP A 122 -0.89 -45.34 -24.56
CA ASP A 122 -0.03 -46.30 -25.24
C ASP A 122 -0.34 -47.75 -24.82
N ALA A 123 -0.94 -47.92 -23.64
CA ALA A 123 -1.40 -49.22 -23.13
C ALA A 123 -2.84 -49.56 -23.56
N MET A 124 -3.57 -48.60 -24.14
CA MET A 124 -4.93 -48.82 -24.64
C MET A 124 -4.89 -49.38 -26.07
N PRO A 125 -5.85 -50.24 -26.46
CA PRO A 125 -5.95 -50.67 -27.85
C PRO A 125 -6.22 -49.46 -28.75
N ASP A 126 -5.57 -49.44 -29.92
CA ASP A 126 -5.80 -48.43 -30.94
C ASP A 126 -7.30 -48.36 -31.25
N PRO A 127 -7.90 -47.15 -31.35
CA PRO A 127 -9.32 -47.04 -31.64
C PRO A 127 -9.63 -47.56 -33.05
N GLU A 128 -10.75 -48.26 -33.23
CA GLU A 128 -11.15 -48.84 -34.54
C GLU A 128 -11.12 -47.84 -35.69
N ASN A 129 -11.36 -46.55 -35.41
CA ASN A 129 -11.31 -45.49 -36.43
C ASN A 129 -9.90 -45.25 -36.96
N LEU A 130 -8.87 -45.46 -36.13
CA LEU A 130 -7.48 -45.38 -36.53
C LEU A 130 -7.11 -46.61 -37.38
N GLU A 131 -7.56 -47.80 -36.99
CA GLU A 131 -7.38 -49.03 -37.78
C GLU A 131 -8.05 -48.93 -39.16
N LYS A 132 -9.31 -48.47 -39.22
CA LYS A 132 -10.03 -48.22 -40.48
C LYS A 132 -9.29 -47.23 -41.39
N ARG A 133 -8.68 -46.18 -40.80
CA ARG A 133 -7.85 -45.21 -41.54
C ARG A 133 -6.55 -45.82 -42.03
N ARG A 134 -5.88 -46.64 -41.23
CA ARG A 134 -4.68 -47.39 -41.64
C ARG A 134 -5.00 -48.33 -42.81
N HIS A 135 -6.06 -49.12 -42.68
CA HIS A 135 -6.54 -50.01 -43.75
C HIS A 135 -6.91 -49.25 -45.03
N MET A 136 -7.63 -48.12 -44.92
CA MET A 136 -7.93 -47.27 -46.08
C MET A 136 -6.66 -46.74 -46.75
N ASN A 137 -5.67 -46.31 -45.97
CA ASN A 137 -4.40 -45.80 -46.50
C ASN A 137 -3.57 -46.92 -47.16
N GLU A 138 -3.55 -48.13 -46.59
CA GLU A 138 -2.90 -49.31 -47.20
C GLU A 138 -3.57 -49.74 -48.50
N VAL A 139 -4.90 -49.65 -48.59
CA VAL A 139 -5.67 -49.96 -49.81
C VAL A 139 -5.51 -48.87 -50.89
N MET A 140 -5.13 -47.65 -50.50
CA MET A 140 -4.90 -46.51 -51.42
C MET A 140 -3.46 -46.38 -51.93
N VAL A 141 -2.52 -47.23 -51.47
CA VAL A 141 -1.12 -47.30 -51.94
C VAL A 141 -0.96 -48.46 -52.92
#